data_AF-A0A3N7H0K7-F1
#
_entry.id   AF-A0A3N7H0K7-F1
#
_cell.length_a   1.000
_cell.length_b   1.000
_cell.length_c   1.000
_cell.angle_alpha   90.00
_cell.angle_beta   90.00
_cell.angle_gamma   90.00
#
_symmetry.space_group_name_H-M   'P 1'
#
loop_
_entity.id
_entity.type
_entity.pdbx_description
1 polymer ?
#
loop_
_entity_poly.entity_id
_entity_poly.type
_entity_poly.pdbx_seq_one_letter_code
_entity_poly.pdbx_strand_id
1 'polypeptide(L)' 'MKASYVEDDEVKTLKLPEFRRKVKAGELADDVQVFDFSKDSYLEFLNGFLLPLRESWAGFIK' A
#
# COMPACT_ATOMS: atom_id res chain seq x y z
N MET A 1 12.93 -6.11 -0.37
CA MET A 1 11.70 -5.69 0.32
C MET A 1 10.47 -5.94 -0.57
N LYS A 2 9.32 -6.20 0.03
CA LYS A 2 8.03 -6.45 -0.64
C LYS A 2 7.02 -5.40 -0.21
N ALA A 3 5.97 -5.21 -1.01
CA ALA A 3 4.79 -4.43 -0.64
C ALA A 3 3.58 -5.37 -0.72
N SER A 4 2.70 -5.29 0.27
CA SER A 4 1.45 -6.01 0.31
C SER A 4 0.30 -5.01 0.25
N TYR A 5 -0.78 -5.39 -0.40
CA TYR A 5 -1.99 -4.59 -0.53
C TYR A 5 -3.22 -5.51 -0.70
N VAL A 6 -4.41 -4.97 -0.43
CA VAL A 6 -5.70 -5.64 -0.65
C VAL A 6 -6.33 -5.06 -1.91
N GLU A 7 -6.72 -5.94 -2.82
CA GLU A 7 -7.44 -5.62 -4.04
C GLU A 7 -8.45 -6.75 -4.29
N ASP A 8 -9.72 -6.39 -4.47
CA ASP A 8 -10.83 -7.35 -4.61
C ASP A 8 -10.94 -8.33 -3.42
N ASP A 9 -10.81 -7.84 -2.19
CA ASP A 9 -10.78 -8.63 -0.94
C ASP A 9 -9.65 -9.68 -0.85
N GLU A 10 -8.70 -9.66 -1.80
CA GLU A 10 -7.53 -10.55 -1.82
C GLU A 10 -6.25 -9.81 -1.41
N VAL A 11 -5.45 -10.44 -0.55
CA VAL A 11 -4.12 -9.93 -0.20
C VAL A 11 -3.12 -10.29 -1.30
N LYS A 12 -2.64 -9.28 -2.02
CA LYS A 12 -1.61 -9.41 -3.06
C LYS A 12 -0.28 -8.92 -2.52
N THR A 13 0.81 -9.54 -2.96
CA THR A 13 2.17 -9.17 -2.55
C THR A 13 3.09 -9.12 -3.76
N LEU A 14 3.77 -8.00 -3.93
CA LEU A 14 4.74 -7.77 -5.00
C LEU A 14 6.12 -7.45 -4.44
N LYS A 15 7.15 -7.63 -5.27
CA LYS A 15 8.45 -7.04 -4.96
C LYS A 15 8.31 -5.51 -4.98
N LEU A 16 8.94 -4.82 -4.03
CA LEU A 16 8.80 -3.37 -3.89
C LEU A 16 9.09 -2.58 -5.20
N PRO A 17 10.11 -2.91 -6.01
CA PRO A 17 10.33 -2.22 -7.28
C PRO A 17 9.19 -2.40 -8.29
N GLU A 18 8.59 -3.58 -8.32
CA GLU A 18 7.46 -3.89 -9.21
C GLU A 18 6.20 -3.15 -8.77
N PHE A 19 5.91 -3.16 -7.47
CA PHE A 19 4.81 -2.40 -6.89
C PHE A 19 4.93 -0.91 -7.23
N ARG A 20 6.11 -0.30 -7.02
CA ARG A 20 6.38 1.10 -7.37
C ARG A 20 6.16 1.38 -8.85
N ARG A 21 6.56 0.46 -9.74
CA ARG A 21 6.33 0.59 -11.19
C ARG A 21 4.83 0.60 -11.51
N LYS A 22 4.05 -0.30 -10.91
CA LYS A 22 2.60 -0.38 -11.12
C LYS A 22 1.87 0.87 -10.61
N VAL A 23 2.24 1.38 -9.43
CA VAL A 23 1.69 2.64 -8.89
C VAL A 23 1.93 3.80 -9.86
N LYS A 24 3.16 3.96 -10.36
CA LYS A 24 3.51 5.03 -11.33
C LYS A 24 2.80 4.88 -12.67
N ALA A 25 2.57 3.64 -13.11
CA ALA A 25 1.87 3.36 -14.35
C ALA A 25 0.34 3.54 -14.25
N GLY A 26 -0.20 3.77 -13.04
CA GLY A 26 -1.65 3.80 -12.81
C GLY A 26 -2.32 2.44 -12.97
N GLU A 27 -1.56 1.35 -12.82
CA GLU A 27 -2.05 -0.03 -12.94
C GLU A 27 -2.71 -0.56 -11.66
N LEU A 28 -2.68 0.21 -10.57
CA LEU A 28 -3.35 -0.10 -9.31
C LEU A 28 -4.44 0.94 -9.08
N ALA A 29 -5.63 0.50 -8.67
CA ALA A 29 -6.73 1.40 -8.37
C ALA A 29 -6.41 2.29 -7.16
N ASP A 30 -6.89 3.53 -7.13
CA ASP A 30 -6.58 4.48 -6.06
C ASP A 30 -7.18 4.09 -4.69
N ASP A 31 -8.14 3.16 -4.68
CA ASP A 31 -8.85 2.62 -3.52
C ASP A 31 -8.26 1.30 -2.99
N VAL A 32 -7.29 0.68 -3.67
CA VAL A 32 -6.62 -0.52 -3.13
C VAL A 32 -6.01 -0.20 -1.77
N GLN A 33 -6.14 -1.11 -0.81
CA GLN A 33 -5.68 -0.84 0.54
C GLN A 33 -4.23 -1.29 0.70
N VAL A 34 -3.32 -0.38 0.98
CA VAL A 34 -1.89 -0.63 1.09
C VAL A 34 -1.50 -0.80 2.55
N PHE A 35 -0.75 -1.87 2.84
CA PHE A 35 -0.20 -2.11 4.17
C PHE A 35 1.03 -1.22 4.45
N ASP A 36 1.13 -0.69 5.67
CA ASP A 36 2.29 0.05 6.17
C ASP A 36 2.92 -0.68 7.37
N PHE A 37 3.97 -1.43 7.10
CA PHE A 37 4.72 -2.18 8.12
C PHE A 37 5.76 -1.33 8.86
N SER A 38 5.80 -0.02 8.65
CA SER A 38 6.71 0.88 9.36
C SER A 38 6.18 1.36 10.72
N LYS A 39 4.91 1.09 11.04
CA LYS A 39 4.29 1.55 12.29
C LYS A 39 4.98 0.93 13.51
N ASP A 40 5.34 1.78 14.47
CA ASP A 40 6.11 1.38 15.64
C ASP A 40 5.30 1.42 16.94
N SER A 41 4.10 2.01 16.90
CA SER A 41 3.19 2.09 18.04
C SER A 41 1.80 1.56 17.71
N TYR A 42 1.09 1.14 18.75
CA TYR A 42 -0.29 0.66 18.62
C TYR A 42 -1.23 1.73 18.07
N LEU A 43 -1.05 3.00 18.47
CA LEU A 43 -1.87 4.11 17.97
C LEU A 43 -1.66 4.37 16.48
N GLU A 44 -0.42 4.25 16.01
CA GLU A 44 -0.11 4.34 14.58
C GLU A 44 -0.66 3.16 13.79
N PHE A 45 -0.63 1.96 14.36
CA PHE A 45 -1.22 0.78 13.75
C PHE A 45 -2.73 0.96 13.52
N LEU A 46 -3.46 1.42 14.55
CA LEU A 46 -4.92 1.59 14.47
C LEU A 46 -5.37 2.55 13.36
N ASN A 47 -4.58 3.59 13.08
CA ASN A 47 -4.99 4.66 12.14
C ASN A 47 -4.26 4.63 10.80
N GLY A 48 -3.19 3.84 10.66
CA GLY A 48 -2.32 3.95 9.49
C GLY A 48 -1.75 2.63 8.98
N PHE A 49 -2.10 1.49 9.56
CA PHE A 49 -1.58 0.20 9.10
C PHE A 49 -2.12 -0.21 7.73
N LEU A 50 -3.38 0.11 7.42
CA LEU A 50 -4.02 -0.24 6.16
C LEU A 50 -4.83 0.95 5.67
N LEU A 51 -4.37 1.57 4.58
CA LEU A 51 -4.97 2.79 4.03
C LEU A 51 -5.16 2.65 2.51
N PRO A 52 -6.18 3.30 1.92
CA PRO A 52 -6.30 3.41 0.46
C PRO A 52 -5.00 3.94 -0.16
N LEU A 53 -4.66 3.50 -1.37
CA LEU A 53 -3.41 3.85 -2.06
C LEU A 53 -3.15 5.36 -2.01
N ARG A 54 -4.17 6.17 -2.31
CA ARG A 54 -4.10 7.64 -2.28
C ARG A 54 -3.73 8.26 -0.92
N GLU A 55 -4.03 7.60 0.19
CA GLU A 55 -3.81 8.05 1.57
C GLU A 55 -2.62 7.34 2.23
N SER A 56 -2.11 6.28 1.61
CA SER A 56 -1.01 5.48 2.10
C SER A 56 0.36 6.11 1.83
N TRP A 57 1.42 5.53 2.40
CA TRP A 57 2.82 5.86 2.06
C TRP A 57 3.13 5.75 0.56
N ALA A 58 2.35 4.95 -0.17
CA ALA A 58 2.52 4.75 -1.60
C ALA A 58 1.83 5.82 -2.46
N GLY A 59 0.94 6.64 -1.88
CA GLY A 59 0.26 7.72 -2.59
C GLY A 59 1.22 8.78 -3.15
N PHE A 60 2.35 9.00 -2.47
CA PHE A 60 3.41 9.93 -2.90
C PHE A 60 4.27 9.41 -4.07
N ILE A 61 4.07 8.17 -4.52
CA ILE A 61 4.83 7.58 -5.64
C ILE A 61 4.26 8.01 -7.00
N LYS A 62 2.97 8.38 -7.03
CA LYS A 62 2.26 8.85 -8.23
C LYS A 62 2.87 10.13 -8.79
#